data_AF-A0A1I8HW72-F1
#
_entry.id   AF-A0A1I8HW72-F1
#
_cell.length_a   1.000
_cell.length_b   1.000
_cell.length_c   1.000
_cell.angle_alpha   90.00
_cell.angle_beta   90.00
_cell.angle_gamma   90.00
#
_symmetry.space_group_name_H-M   'P 1'
#
loop_
_entity.id
_entity.type
_entity.pdbx_description
1 polymer ?
#
loop_
_entity_poly.entity_id
_entity_poly.type
_entity_poly.pdbx_seq_one_letter_code
_entity_poly.pdbx_strand_id
1 'polypeptide(L)'
;MQIMQNMVHCADLSNPAKPLPLSTHWVTRVMEEFFNQGDREKALGLPVSPMCCRETANVEKSQVSFIDFIVHPLWEAWTELVHPDAEHILNTLEQNRDHYCELSAAKEAESVKEVDEEHLDEAERQQSDSKR
;
A
#
# COMPACT_ATOMS: atom_id res chain seq x y z
N MET A 1 18.84 11.88 -25.19
CA MET A 1 17.57 12.40 -24.61
C MET A 1 16.90 11.37 -23.69
N GLN A 2 16.86 10.08 -24.05
CA GLN A 2 16.22 9.01 -23.26
C GLN A 2 16.73 8.86 -21.81
N ILE A 3 18.04 8.97 -21.56
CA ILE A 3 18.59 8.85 -20.19
C ILE A 3 18.05 9.93 -19.25
N MET A 4 17.95 11.18 -19.71
CA MET A 4 17.41 12.27 -18.89
C MET A 4 15.92 12.10 -18.61
N GLN A 5 15.16 11.55 -19.56
CA GLN A 5 13.73 11.24 -19.36
C GLN A 5 13.57 10.16 -18.29
N ASN A 6 14.34 9.07 -18.37
CA ASN A 6 14.32 8.02 -17.35
C ASN A 6 14.79 8.53 -15.98
N MET A 7 15.79 9.41 -15.93
CA MET A 7 16.25 10.02 -14.68
C MET A 7 15.13 10.82 -13.99
N VAL A 8 14.41 11.65 -14.75
CA VAL A 8 13.28 12.42 -14.21
C VAL A 8 12.14 11.48 -13.79
N HIS A 9 11.88 10.42 -14.55
CA HIS A 9 10.85 9.44 -14.21
C HIS A 9 11.20 8.66 -12.92
N CYS A 10 12.45 8.25 -12.75
CA CYS A 10 12.93 7.64 -11.50
C CYS A 10 12.78 8.61 -10.33
N ALA A 11 13.07 9.90 -10.53
CA ALA A 11 12.90 10.92 -9.49
C ALA A 11 11.43 11.07 -9.07
N ASP A 12 10.51 11.09 -10.03
CA ASP A 12 9.07 11.16 -9.78
C ASP A 12 8.54 9.93 -9.02
N LEU A 13 9.04 8.74 -9.37
CA LEU A 13 8.72 7.48 -8.72
C LEU A 13 9.71 7.08 -7.61
N SER A 14 10.37 8.06 -6.98
CA SER A 14 11.42 7.78 -5.98
C SER A 14 10.89 7.58 -4.56
N ASN A 15 9.62 7.91 -4.28
CA ASN A 15 9.08 7.92 -2.91
C ASN A 15 9.26 6.57 -2.20
N PRO A 16 8.95 5.41 -2.82
CA PRO A 16 9.12 4.13 -2.15
C PRO A 16 10.57 3.73 -1.90
N ALA A 17 11.53 4.39 -2.56
CA ALA A 17 12.97 4.15 -2.39
C ALA A 17 13.64 5.14 -1.41
N LYS A 18 12.88 5.97 -0.70
CA LYS A 18 13.37 6.86 0.36
C LYS A 18 13.39 6.16 1.72
N PRO A 19 14.14 6.67 2.72
CA PRO A 19 14.06 6.15 4.09
C PRO A 19 12.61 6.05 4.57
N LEU A 20 12.30 4.97 5.28
CA LEU A 20 10.92 4.60 5.63
C LEU A 20 10.06 5.76 6.16
N PRO A 21 10.50 6.62 7.10
CA PRO A 21 9.66 7.73 7.58
C PRO A 21 9.21 8.70 6.47
N LEU A 22 10.06 8.93 5.47
CA LEU A 22 9.74 9.78 4.34
C LEU A 22 8.85 9.06 3.33
N SER A 23 9.14 7.79 3.05
CA SER A 23 8.31 6.93 2.19
C SER A 23 6.87 6.88 2.73
N THR A 24 6.70 6.55 4.01
CA THR A 24 5.39 6.51 4.69
C THR A 24 4.70 7.87 4.66
N HIS A 25 5.42 8.97 4.87
CA HIS A 25 4.83 10.31 4.77
C HIS A 25 4.20 10.56 3.38
N TRP A 26 4.89 10.19 2.30
CA TRP A 26 4.35 10.34 0.95
C TRP A 26 3.16 9.41 0.69
N VAL A 27 3.20 8.17 1.21
CA VAL A 27 2.06 7.25 1.14
C VAL A 27 0.82 7.85 1.82
N THR A 28 0.97 8.47 3.00
CA THR A 28 -0.15 9.15 3.66
C THR A 28 -0.72 10.26 2.78
N ARG A 29 0.12 11.09 2.18
CA ARG A 29 -0.34 12.23 1.37
C ARG A 29 -1.04 11.79 0.08
N VAL A 30 -0.51 10.80 -0.63
CA VAL A 30 -1.14 10.31 -1.88
C VAL A 30 -2.48 9.61 -1.58
N MET A 31 -2.56 8.85 -0.48
CA MET A 31 -3.82 8.22 -0.10
C MET A 31 -4.86 9.26 0.34
N GLU A 32 -4.46 10.31 1.06
CA GLU A 32 -5.36 11.42 1.39
C GLU A 32 -5.89 12.11 0.12
N GLU A 33 -5.05 12.32 -0.89
CA GLU A 33 -5.47 12.85 -2.18
C GLU A 33 -6.49 11.94 -2.88
N PHE A 34 -6.23 10.63 -2.93
CA PHE A 34 -7.15 9.64 -3.52
C PHE A 34 -8.49 9.59 -2.79
N PHE A 35 -8.48 9.63 -1.45
CA PHE A 35 -9.71 9.63 -0.67
C PHE A 35 -10.51 10.92 -0.86
N ASN A 36 -9.84 12.07 -0.93
CA ASN A 36 -10.50 13.34 -1.25
C ASN A 36 -11.10 13.34 -2.66
N GLN A 37 -10.48 12.65 -3.62
CA GLN A 37 -11.08 12.44 -4.94
C GLN A 37 -12.33 11.54 -4.83
N GLY A 38 -12.24 10.40 -4.13
CA GLY A 38 -13.36 9.47 -3.98
C GLY A 38 -14.57 10.10 -3.28
N ASP A 39 -14.34 10.95 -2.27
CA ASP A 39 -15.41 11.68 -1.60
C ASP A 39 -16.14 12.63 -2.56
N ARG A 40 -15.39 13.29 -3.46
CA ARG A 40 -15.97 14.17 -4.49
C ARG A 40 -16.73 13.38 -5.54
N GLU A 41 -16.19 12.25 -5.99
CA GLU A 41 -16.86 11.35 -6.93
C GLU A 41 -18.20 10.89 -6.35
N LYS A 42 -18.21 10.45 -5.08
CA LYS A 42 -19.42 10.05 -4.35
C LYS A 42 -20.42 11.19 -4.21
N ALA A 43 -19.97 12.40 -3.86
CA ALA A 43 -20.82 13.58 -3.74
C ALA A 43 -21.46 14.00 -5.08
N LEU A 44 -20.80 13.73 -6.20
CA LEU A 44 -21.31 13.97 -7.55
C LEU A 44 -22.16 12.81 -8.10
N GLY A 45 -22.33 11.73 -7.34
CA GLY A 45 -23.04 10.53 -7.81
C GLY A 45 -22.29 9.75 -8.89
N LEU A 46 -20.97 9.91 -8.97
CA LEU A 46 -20.10 9.17 -9.90
C LEU A 46 -19.64 7.85 -9.28
N PRO A 47 -19.30 6.84 -10.10
CA PRO A 47 -18.56 5.68 -9.63
C PRO A 47 -17.24 6.11 -9.00
N VAL A 48 -16.94 5.60 -7.80
CA VAL A 48 -15.68 5.89 -7.11
C VAL A 48 -14.55 5.14 -7.81
N SER A 49 -13.47 5.86 -8.11
CA SER A 49 -12.28 5.33 -8.76
C SER A 49 -11.59 4.27 -7.89
N PRO A 50 -10.89 3.29 -8.50
CA PRO A 50 -10.07 2.35 -7.76
C PRO A 50 -9.14 3.07 -6.77
N MET A 51 -8.90 2.48 -5.60
CA MET A 51 -8.09 3.04 -4.50
C MET A 51 -8.60 4.33 -3.84
N CYS A 52 -9.67 4.95 -4.36
CA CYS A 52 -10.19 6.22 -3.84
C CYS A 52 -11.26 6.05 -2.75
N CYS A 53 -11.69 4.81 -2.45
CA CYS A 53 -12.66 4.51 -1.41
C CYS A 53 -11.95 4.21 -0.07
N ARG A 54 -12.04 5.14 0.88
CA ARG A 54 -11.40 5.03 2.21
C ARG A 54 -11.85 3.81 3.03
N GLU A 55 -13.06 3.32 2.78
CA GLU A 55 -13.66 2.20 3.51
C GLU A 55 -13.19 0.83 3.00
N THR A 56 -12.70 0.76 1.76
CA THR A 56 -12.35 -0.52 1.11
C THR A 56 -10.90 -0.57 0.64
N ALA A 57 -10.17 0.54 0.67
CA ALA A 57 -8.77 0.59 0.26
C ALA A 57 -7.87 -0.18 1.24
N ASN A 58 -7.15 -1.18 0.73
CA ASN A 58 -6.04 -1.80 1.42
C ASN A 58 -4.74 -1.08 1.02
N VAL A 59 -4.29 -0.14 1.86
CA VAL A 59 -3.13 0.72 1.57
C VAL A 59 -1.86 -0.11 1.43
N GLU A 60 -1.61 -1.02 2.37
CA GLU A 60 -0.38 -1.81 2.46
C GLU A 60 -0.22 -2.70 1.23
N LYS A 61 -1.26 -3.46 0.89
CA LYS A 61 -1.26 -4.34 -0.29
C LYS A 61 -1.07 -3.56 -1.59
N SER A 62 -1.63 -2.36 -1.66
CA SER A 62 -1.46 -1.49 -2.82
C SER A 62 -0.06 -0.90 -2.91
N GLN A 63 0.61 -0.60 -1.80
CA GLN A 63 2.03 -0.22 -1.82
C GLN A 63 2.92 -1.37 -2.27
N VAL A 64 2.70 -2.60 -1.76
CA VAL A 64 3.43 -3.80 -2.24
C VAL A 64 3.25 -3.98 -3.73
N SER A 65 2.00 -3.95 -4.21
CA SER A 65 1.70 -4.12 -5.64
C SER A 65 2.31 -3.02 -6.50
N PHE A 66 2.27 -1.77 -6.04
CA PHE A 66 2.87 -0.65 -6.74
C PHE A 66 4.40 -0.79 -6.85
N ILE A 67 5.06 -1.24 -5.78
CA ILE A 67 6.48 -1.52 -5.81
C ILE A 67 6.79 -2.68 -6.76
N ASP A 68 6.12 -3.81 -6.60
CA ASP A 68 6.41 -5.03 -7.37
C ASP A 68 6.20 -4.83 -8.89
N PHE A 69 5.15 -4.10 -9.30
CA PHE A 69 4.78 -3.99 -10.71
C PHE A 69 5.28 -2.73 -11.42
N ILE A 70 5.60 -1.66 -10.70
CA ILE A 70 5.95 -0.36 -11.31
C ILE A 70 7.33 0.10 -10.87
N VAL A 71 7.55 0.23 -9.55
CA VAL A 71 8.73 0.94 -9.03
C VAL A 71 9.97 0.07 -9.04
N HIS A 72 9.87 -1.20 -8.65
CA HIS A 72 11.01 -2.13 -8.64
C HIS A 72 11.57 -2.37 -10.05
N PRO A 73 10.78 -2.73 -11.09
CA PRO A 73 11.33 -2.91 -12.43
C PRO A 73 12.03 -1.66 -12.97
N LEU A 74 11.53 -0.46 -12.63
CA LEU A 74 12.15 0.80 -13.02
C LEU A 74 13.51 1.01 -12.32
N TRP A 75 13.55 0.83 -10.99
CA TRP A 75 14.76 1.05 -10.20
C TRP A 75 15.81 -0.04 -10.39
N GLU A 76 15.40 -1.27 -10.67
CA GLU A 76 16.30 -2.38 -11.04
C GLU A 76 17.03 -2.06 -12.34
N ALA A 77 16.29 -1.70 -13.41
CA ALA A 77 16.87 -1.33 -14.69
C ALA A 77 17.76 -0.07 -14.60
N TRP A 78 17.36 0.92 -13.77
CA TRP A 78 18.20 2.09 -13.52
C TRP A 78 19.49 1.71 -12.77
N THR A 79 19.41 0.83 -11.78
CA THR A 79 20.57 0.39 -10.99
C THR A 79 21.56 -0.38 -11.83
N GLU A 80 21.11 -1.24 -12.74
CA GLU A 80 21.97 -1.92 -13.71
C GLU A 80 22.72 -0.91 -14.60
N LEU A 81 22.06 0.16 -15.06
CA LEU A 81 22.64 1.18 -15.92
C LEU A 81 23.75 1.99 -15.22
N VAL A 82 23.60 2.30 -13.94
CA VAL A 82 24.53 3.16 -13.18
C VAL A 82 25.32 2.41 -12.11
N HIS A 83 25.42 1.09 -12.22
CA HIS A 83 26.07 0.25 -11.23
C HIS A 83 27.51 0.73 -10.92
N PRO A 84 27.91 0.81 -9.63
CA PRO A 84 27.18 0.38 -8.42
C PRO A 84 26.41 1.51 -7.72
N ASP A 85 26.32 2.71 -8.32
CA ASP A 85 25.98 3.94 -7.59
C ASP A 85 24.58 3.94 -6.97
N ALA A 86 23.62 3.21 -7.57
CA ALA A 86 22.23 3.16 -7.12
C ALA A 86 21.85 1.91 -6.29
N GLU A 87 22.78 0.99 -6.00
CA GLU A 87 22.46 -0.23 -5.23
C GLU A 87 21.80 0.06 -3.88
N HIS A 88 22.29 1.08 -3.17
CA HIS A 88 21.73 1.49 -1.88
C HIS A 88 20.27 1.96 -1.98
N ILE A 89 19.86 2.51 -3.13
CA ILE A 89 18.49 2.94 -3.38
C ILE A 89 17.59 1.72 -3.58
N LEU A 90 18.04 0.75 -4.37
CA LEU A 90 17.32 -0.51 -4.59
C LEU A 90 17.15 -1.30 -3.28
N ASN A 91 18.21 -1.40 -2.47
CA ASN A 91 18.13 -2.03 -1.14
C ASN A 91 17.11 -1.34 -0.22
N THR A 92 17.01 -0.01 -0.27
CA THR A 92 16.03 0.74 0.52
C THR A 92 14.60 0.48 0.02
N LEU A 93 14.41 0.41 -1.30
CA LEU A 93 13.13 0.07 -1.91
C LEU A 93 12.64 -1.31 -1.48
N GLU A 94 13.51 -2.32 -1.52
CA GLU A 94 13.21 -3.69 -1.08
C GLU A 94 12.85 -3.75 0.40
N GLN A 95 13.61 -3.08 1.27
CA GLN A 95 13.29 -3.01 2.71
C GLN A 95 11.93 -2.37 2.99
N ASN A 96 11.59 -1.29 2.27
CA ASN A 96 10.28 -0.67 2.41
C ASN A 96 9.15 -1.56 1.89
N ARG A 97 9.40 -2.31 0.81
CA ARG A 97 8.45 -3.28 0.27
C ARG A 97 8.16 -4.39 1.28
N ASP A 98 9.20 -4.92 1.92
CA ASP A 98 9.06 -5.95 2.95
C ASP A 98 8.31 -5.42 4.17
N HIS A 99 8.59 -4.19 4.59
CA HIS A 99 7.82 -3.54 5.66
C HIS A 99 6.31 -3.47 5.35
N TYR A 100 5.91 -3.07 4.14
CA TYR A 100 4.49 -3.07 3.76
C TYR A 100 3.90 -4.47 3.61
N CYS A 101 4.71 -5.45 3.21
CA CYS A 101 4.30 -6.86 3.16
C CYS A 101 3.99 -7.40 4.57
N GLU A 102 4.86 -7.11 5.54
CA GLU A 102 4.67 -7.47 6.95
C GLU A 102 3.42 -6.81 7.55
N LEU A 103 3.22 -5.50 7.29
CA LEU A 103 2.02 -4.80 7.73
C LEU A 103 0.74 -5.37 7.12
N SER A 104 0.77 -5.72 5.83
CA SER A 104 -0.37 -6.34 5.15
C SER A 104 -0.71 -7.69 5.79
N ALA A 105 0.30 -8.53 6.07
CA ALA A 105 0.10 -9.83 6.69
C ALA A 105 -0.41 -9.71 8.14
N ALA A 106 0.10 -8.74 8.91
CA ALA A 106 -0.36 -8.48 10.27
C ALA A 106 -1.84 -8.05 10.30
N LYS A 107 -2.26 -7.15 9.41
CA LYS A 107 -3.66 -6.72 9.29
C LYS A 107 -4.59 -7.87 8.88
N GLU A 108 -4.16 -8.70 7.94
CA GLU A 108 -4.94 -9.88 7.53
C GLU A 108 -5.10 -10.85 8.73
N ALA A 109 -4.04 -11.11 9.49
CA ALA A 109 -4.09 -11.96 10.68
C ALA A 109 -4.97 -11.39 11.81
N GLU A 110 -5.00 -10.06 11.98
CA GLU A 110 -5.91 -9.40 12.95
C GLU A 110 -7.38 -9.54 12.51
N SER A 111 -7.69 -9.30 11.24
CA SER A 111 -9.07 -9.43 10.74
C SER A 111 -9.63 -10.85 10.88
N VAL A 112 -8.80 -11.89 10.73
CA VAL A 112 -9.22 -13.28 10.93
C VAL A 112 -9.56 -13.56 12.40
N LYS A 113 -8.79 -13.01 13.34
CA LYS A 113 -9.04 -13.19 14.79
C LYS A 113 -10.33 -12.52 15.23
N GLU A 114 -10.60 -11.30 14.76
CA GLU A 114 -11.85 -10.59 15.08
C GLU A 114 -13.08 -11.36 14.59
N VAL A 115 -13.00 -11.94 13.38
CA VAL A 115 -14.07 -12.78 12.83
C VAL A 115 -14.26 -14.04 13.67
N ASP A 116 -13.18 -14.74 14.03
CA ASP A 116 -13.27 -15.95 14.87
C ASP A 116 -13.87 -15.63 16.27
N GLU A 117 -13.51 -14.50 16.87
CA GLU A 117 -14.07 -14.04 18.15
C GLU A 117 -15.56 -13.70 18.06
N GLU A 118 -16.01 -12.98 17.01
CA GLU A 118 -17.43 -12.68 16.80
C GLU A 118 -18.28 -13.95 16.60
N HIS A 119 -17.77 -14.94 15.87
CA HIS A 119 -18.48 -16.22 15.66
C HIS A 119 -18.61 -17.02 16.96
N LEU A 120 -17.61 -16.99 17.83
CA LEU A 120 -17.66 -17.63 19.15
C LEU A 120 -18.68 -16.92 20.06
N ASP A 121 -18.68 -15.59 20.09
CA ASP A 121 -19.62 -14.77 20.87
C ASP A 121 -21.09 -14.99 20.43
N GLU A 122 -21.35 -15.09 19.12
CA GLU A 122 -22.69 -15.39 18.61
C GLU A 122 -23.17 -16.80 18.96
N ALA A 123 -22.27 -17.80 18.88
CA ALA A 123 -22.59 -19.17 19.24
C ALA A 123 -22.95 -19.30 20.74
N GLU A 124 -22.26 -18.58 21.61
CA GLU A 124 -22.56 -18.54 23.04
C GLU A 124 -23.89 -17.84 23.34
N ARG A 125 -24.19 -16.72 22.67
CA ARG A 125 -25.48 -16.01 22.82
C ARG A 125 -26.66 -16.89 22.40
N GLN A 126 -26.57 -17.57 21.26
CA GLN A 126 -27.62 -18.48 20.77
C GLN A 126 -27.86 -19.68 21.70
N GLN A 127 -26.80 -20.23 22.32
CA GLN A 127 -26.93 -21.30 23.32
C GLN A 127 -27.56 -20.82 24.63
N SER A 128 -27.37 -19.55 25.00
CA SER A 128 -27.95 -18.96 26.21
C SER A 128 -29.45 -18.70 26.08
N ASP A 129 -29.93 -18.28 24.90
CA ASP A 129 -31.35 -18.04 24.63
C ASP A 129 -32.15 -19.34 24.47
N SER A 130 -31.53 -20.42 23.99
CA SER A 130 -32.19 -21.74 23.87
C SER A 130 -32.43 -22.44 25.22
N LYS A 131 -31.89 -21.91 26.34
CA LYS A 131 -32.01 -22.49 27.69
C LYS A 131 -33.00 -21.74 28.60
N ARG A 132 -33.68 -20.69 28.11
CA ARG A 132 -34.79 -19.99 28.79
C ARG A 132 -36.14 -20.46 28.25
#